data_AF-A0A353HS12-F1
#
_entry.id   AF-A0A353HS12-F1
#
_cell.length_a   1.000
_cell.length_b   1.000
_cell.length_c   1.000
_cell.angle_alpha   90.00
_cell.angle_beta   90.00
_cell.angle_gamma   90.00
#
_symmetry.space_group_name_H-M   'P 1'
#
loop_
_entity.id
_entity.type
_entity.pdbx_description
1 polymer ?
#
loop_
_entity_poly.entity_id
_entity_poly.type
_entity_poly.pdbx_seq_one_letter_code
_entity_poly.pdbx_strand_id
1 'polypeptide(L)'
;AKFVHTVSAGYVIAAFFVLGISAWFLLKGRHLDLAKRSMTVAASFGLAASLSVVVLGDESGYLSTEHQKMKLAAIEAMWHTEPAPAAFTAFGFPDQAARETHYSIHIPWVMGLIGTRSLDGQIPGIHDLVQLAEARIRQGIVAYDALEQIRALGGKGPVPAELQATFEAHGQQLGYALLLKRYIDDPRQATDAQIAQAAGDTVPQVAPLFWSFRVMVGLGIYFIAFTAVFFVLSARRQLDAYPWLLKLAVWSLPLPWIAAEAGWIVAELGRQPWAIEGVLPTAVAVSNLGIGTVLG
;
A
#
# COMPACT_ATOMS: atom_id res chain seq x y z
N ALA A 1 8.30 -5.28 -9.43
CA ALA A 1 7.04 -5.79 -8.84
C ALA A 1 5.81 -4.95 -9.24
N LYS A 2 5.74 -3.65 -8.89
CA LYS A 2 4.53 -2.80 -9.07
C LYS A 2 3.89 -2.86 -10.48
N PHE A 3 4.65 -2.63 -11.55
CA PHE A 3 4.14 -2.68 -12.93
C PHE A 3 3.47 -4.02 -13.25
N VAL A 4 4.16 -5.13 -12.97
CA VAL A 4 3.66 -6.47 -13.30
C VAL A 4 2.44 -6.83 -12.45
N HIS A 5 2.41 -6.45 -11.17
CA HIS A 5 1.25 -6.65 -10.31
C HIS A 5 0.01 -5.90 -10.83
N THR A 6 0.14 -4.63 -11.20
CA THR A 6 -0.98 -3.83 -11.74
C THR A 6 -1.47 -4.36 -13.08
N VAL A 7 -0.56 -4.78 -13.97
CA VAL A 7 -0.93 -5.37 -15.27
C VAL A 7 -1.67 -6.70 -15.06
N SER A 8 -1.17 -7.58 -14.19
CA SER A 8 -1.86 -8.84 -13.86
C SER A 8 -3.23 -8.61 -13.22
N ALA A 9 -3.38 -7.57 -12.39
CA ALA A 9 -4.70 -7.20 -11.85
C ALA A 9 -5.68 -6.79 -12.96
N GLY A 10 -5.20 -6.04 -13.97
CA GLY A 10 -5.99 -5.73 -15.18
C GLY A 10 -6.43 -6.97 -15.95
N TYR A 11 -5.57 -7.99 -16.03
CA TYR A 11 -5.93 -9.29 -16.64
C TYR A 11 -7.00 -10.05 -15.85
N VAL A 12 -6.98 -9.99 -14.51
CA VAL A 12 -8.04 -10.56 -13.67
C VAL A 12 -9.37 -9.86 -13.94
N ILE A 13 -9.39 -8.52 -14.00
CA ILE A 13 -10.61 -7.75 -14.33
C ILE A 13 -11.19 -8.21 -15.68
N ALA A 14 -10.36 -8.28 -16.72
CA ALA A 14 -10.79 -8.70 -18.06
C ALA A 14 -11.33 -10.14 -18.06
N ALA A 15 -10.65 -11.07 -17.37
CA ALA A 15 -11.07 -12.45 -17.29
C ALA A 15 -12.43 -12.60 -16.60
N PHE A 16 -12.64 -11.93 -15.47
CA PHE A 16 -13.91 -11.93 -14.75
C PHE A 16 -15.02 -11.29 -15.56
N PHE A 17 -14.73 -10.23 -16.31
CA PHE A 17 -15.69 -9.61 -17.22
C PHE A 17 -16.18 -10.61 -18.28
N VAL A 18 -15.26 -11.27 -19.00
CA VAL A 18 -15.62 -12.27 -20.01
C VAL A 18 -16.38 -13.44 -19.40
N LEU A 19 -15.94 -13.94 -18.24
CA LEU A 19 -16.57 -15.06 -17.55
C LEU A 19 -17.99 -14.71 -17.08
N GLY A 20 -18.19 -13.53 -16.49
CA GLY A 20 -19.50 -13.05 -16.02
C GLY A 20 -20.50 -12.81 -17.16
N ILE A 21 -20.09 -12.15 -18.24
CA ILE A 21 -20.98 -11.94 -19.40
C ILE A 21 -21.34 -13.27 -20.08
N SER A 22 -20.37 -14.18 -20.20
CA SER A 22 -20.62 -15.51 -20.78
C SER A 22 -21.53 -16.36 -19.89
N ALA A 23 -21.38 -16.27 -18.56
CA ALA A 23 -22.28 -16.92 -17.62
C ALA A 23 -23.71 -16.38 -17.72
N TRP A 24 -23.87 -15.07 -17.93
CA TRP A 24 -25.18 -14.46 -18.19
C TRP A 24 -25.82 -14.99 -19.48
N PHE A 25 -25.04 -15.15 -20.56
CA PHE A 25 -25.53 -15.76 -21.80
C PHE A 25 -26.02 -17.20 -21.59
N LEU A 26 -25.27 -18.03 -20.85
CA LEU A 26 -25.71 -19.39 -20.51
C LEU A 26 -27.00 -19.40 -19.68
N LEU A 27 -27.12 -18.52 -18.67
CA LEU A 27 -28.33 -18.38 -17.86
C LEU A 27 -29.56 -17.95 -18.67
N LYS A 28 -29.36 -17.21 -19.77
CA LYS A 28 -30.42 -16.77 -20.67
C LYS A 28 -30.67 -17.71 -21.85
N GLY A 29 -29.95 -18.83 -21.94
CA GLY A 29 -30.06 -19.76 -23.06
C GLY A 29 -29.59 -19.17 -24.40
N ARG A 30 -28.68 -18.18 -24.39
CA ARG A 30 -28.22 -17.45 -25.57
C ARG A 30 -26.77 -17.81 -25.91
N HIS A 31 -26.46 -17.87 -27.20
CA HIS A 31 -25.08 -18.01 -27.72
C HIS A 31 -24.24 -19.10 -27.00
N LEU A 32 -24.84 -20.27 -26.76
CA LEU A 32 -24.30 -21.28 -25.84
C LEU A 32 -22.86 -21.70 -26.18
N ASP A 33 -22.58 -22.00 -27.44
CA ASP A 33 -21.25 -22.44 -27.87
C ASP A 33 -20.19 -21.36 -27.70
N LEU A 34 -20.53 -20.11 -28.05
CA LEU A 34 -19.66 -18.95 -27.87
C LEU A 34 -19.39 -18.72 -26.38
N ALA A 35 -20.43 -18.75 -25.55
CA ALA A 35 -20.33 -18.54 -24.12
C ALA A 35 -19.44 -19.59 -23.47
N LYS A 36 -19.63 -20.89 -23.76
CA LYS A 36 -18.79 -21.96 -23.20
C LYS A 36 -17.32 -21.82 -23.60
N ARG A 37 -17.04 -21.54 -24.88
CA ARG A 37 -15.66 -21.33 -25.37
C ARG A 37 -15.00 -20.12 -24.71
N SER A 38 -15.74 -19.03 -24.58
CA SER A 38 -15.26 -17.80 -23.94
C SER A 38 -14.98 -18.01 -22.45
N MET A 39 -15.85 -18.73 -21.74
CA MET A 39 -15.64 -19.09 -20.33
C MET A 39 -14.41 -19.97 -20.13
N THR A 40 -14.14 -20.92 -21.03
CA THR A 40 -12.95 -21.76 -20.96
C THR A 40 -11.67 -20.93 -21.02
N VAL A 41 -11.57 -19.99 -21.97
CA VAL A 41 -10.41 -19.10 -22.10
C VAL A 41 -10.30 -18.16 -20.90
N ALA A 42 -11.42 -17.57 -20.47
CA ALA A 42 -11.45 -16.68 -19.33
C ALA A 42 -11.06 -17.37 -18.02
N ALA A 43 -11.50 -18.61 -17.79
CA ALA A 43 -11.19 -19.37 -16.59
C ALA A 43 -9.71 -19.75 -16.51
N SER A 44 -9.12 -20.23 -17.60
CA SER A 44 -7.69 -20.60 -17.62
C SER A 44 -6.78 -19.38 -17.51
N PHE A 45 -7.05 -18.33 -18.30
CA PHE A 45 -6.28 -17.10 -18.25
C PHE A 45 -6.47 -16.37 -16.91
N GLY A 46 -7.70 -16.31 -16.40
CA GLY A 46 -8.02 -15.71 -15.12
C GLY A 46 -7.35 -16.41 -13.94
N LEU A 47 -7.22 -17.74 -13.98
CA LEU A 47 -6.48 -18.49 -12.97
C LEU A 47 -4.99 -18.16 -12.99
N ALA A 48 -4.36 -18.16 -14.16
CA ALA A 48 -2.96 -17.79 -14.31
C ALA A 48 -2.71 -16.33 -13.86
N ALA A 49 -3.58 -15.40 -14.25
CA ALA A 49 -3.51 -14.00 -13.84
C ALA A 49 -3.69 -13.83 -12.33
N SER A 50 -4.67 -14.51 -11.72
CA SER A 50 -4.93 -14.41 -10.28
C SER A 50 -3.78 -14.95 -9.44
N LEU A 51 -3.17 -16.07 -9.86
CA LEU A 51 -1.95 -16.60 -9.22
C LEU A 51 -0.78 -15.62 -9.37
N SER A 52 -0.61 -15.03 -10.55
CA SER A 52 0.41 -14.00 -10.79
C SER A 52 0.23 -12.78 -9.89
N VAL A 53 -1.00 -12.29 -9.70
CA VAL A 53 -1.30 -11.14 -8.83
C VAL A 53 -0.85 -11.41 -7.39
N VAL A 54 -1.15 -12.59 -6.84
CA VAL A 54 -0.81 -12.91 -5.45
C VAL A 54 0.71 -13.05 -5.26
N VAL A 55 1.40 -13.78 -6.14
CA VAL A 55 2.86 -13.95 -6.05
C VAL A 55 3.58 -12.60 -6.19
N LEU A 56 3.16 -11.77 -7.14
CA LEU A 56 3.78 -10.45 -7.34
C LEU A 56 3.36 -9.42 -6.26
N GLY A 57 2.21 -9.63 -5.63
CA GLY A 57 1.75 -8.85 -4.50
C GLY A 57 2.64 -9.05 -3.28
N ASP A 58 2.97 -10.30 -2.96
CA ASP A 58 3.93 -10.67 -1.92
C ASP A 58 5.29 -9.98 -2.15
N GLU A 59 5.85 -10.11 -3.36
CA GLU A 59 7.09 -9.43 -3.74
C GLU A 59 7.02 -7.89 -3.62
N SER A 60 5.84 -7.30 -3.82
CA SER A 60 5.67 -5.84 -3.69
C SER A 60 5.56 -5.34 -2.25
N GLY A 61 5.20 -6.23 -1.31
CA GLY A 61 5.07 -5.93 0.12
C GLY A 61 6.37 -6.03 0.91
N TYR A 62 7.50 -6.33 0.25
CA TYR A 62 8.77 -6.57 0.92
C TYR A 62 9.34 -5.32 1.61
N LEU A 63 9.90 -5.54 2.82
CA LEU A 63 10.42 -4.53 3.75
C LEU A 63 11.77 -3.92 3.32
N SER A 64 11.86 -3.35 2.12
CA SER A 64 13.11 -2.76 1.63
C SER A 64 13.37 -1.33 2.13
N THR A 65 12.33 -0.59 2.53
CA THR A 65 12.47 0.80 2.99
C THR A 65 11.70 1.05 4.28
N GLU A 66 12.10 2.08 5.05
CA GLU A 66 11.43 2.46 6.30
C GLU A 66 9.96 2.85 6.10
N HIS A 67 9.67 3.45 4.96
CA HIS A 67 8.31 3.76 4.60
C HIS A 67 7.50 2.49 4.31
N GLN A 68 8.09 1.49 3.63
CA GLN A 68 7.44 0.18 3.51
C GLN A 68 7.25 -0.48 4.88
N LYS A 69 8.15 -0.26 5.85
CA LYS A 69 7.96 -0.71 7.24
C LYS A 69 6.79 -0.01 7.92
N MET A 70 6.68 1.32 7.82
CA MET A 70 5.54 2.08 8.37
C MET A 70 4.23 1.65 7.72
N LYS A 71 4.23 1.49 6.40
CA LYS A 71 3.08 0.99 5.66
C LYS A 71 2.69 -0.41 6.10
N LEU A 72 3.65 -1.33 6.25
CA LEU A 72 3.40 -2.70 6.74
C LEU A 72 2.79 -2.66 8.15
N ALA A 73 3.41 -1.90 9.05
CA ALA A 73 2.93 -1.74 10.42
C ALA A 73 1.51 -1.14 10.44
N ALA A 74 1.19 -0.20 9.55
CA ALA A 74 -0.14 0.37 9.43
C ALA A 74 -1.19 -0.61 8.84
N ILE A 75 -0.87 -1.39 7.80
CA ILE A 75 -1.82 -2.38 7.26
C ILE A 75 -2.10 -3.53 8.23
N GLU A 76 -1.18 -3.83 9.13
CA GLU A 76 -1.37 -4.81 10.21
C GLU A 76 -1.90 -4.23 11.52
N ALA A 77 -1.95 -2.89 11.62
CA ALA A 77 -2.20 -2.18 12.87
C ALA A 77 -1.27 -2.63 14.03
N MET A 78 0.01 -2.75 13.71
CA MET A 78 1.10 -3.09 14.64
C MET A 78 1.61 -1.84 15.34
N TRP A 79 1.06 -1.54 16.50
CA TRP A 79 1.47 -0.38 17.29
C TRP A 79 2.86 -0.57 17.90
N HIS A 80 3.11 -1.76 18.44
CA HIS A 80 4.38 -2.15 19.04
C HIS A 80 5.17 -3.10 18.14
N THR A 81 6.48 -3.15 18.34
CA THR A 81 7.36 -4.08 17.64
C THR A 81 7.04 -5.51 18.02
N GLU A 82 6.71 -6.33 17.02
CA GLU A 82 6.33 -7.72 17.23
C GLU A 82 7.58 -8.61 17.24
N PRO A 83 7.75 -9.47 18.25
CA PRO A 83 8.83 -10.44 18.25
C PRO A 83 8.63 -11.46 17.12
N ALA A 84 9.74 -11.99 16.63
CA ALA A 84 9.66 -13.10 15.71
C ALA A 84 9.17 -14.36 16.44
N PRO A 85 8.28 -15.17 15.85
CA PRO A 85 7.65 -15.00 14.54
C PRO A 85 6.41 -14.09 14.59
N ALA A 86 6.41 -13.00 13.81
CA ALA A 86 5.33 -12.02 13.82
C ALA A 86 3.98 -12.61 13.39
N ALA A 87 2.92 -12.26 14.12
CA ALA A 87 1.56 -12.68 13.82
C ALA A 87 0.90 -11.78 12.74
N PHE A 88 0.00 -12.35 11.95
CA PHE A 88 -0.86 -11.62 11.02
C PHE A 88 -2.18 -11.27 11.71
N THR A 89 -2.60 -10.01 11.68
CA THR A 89 -3.88 -9.60 12.29
C THR A 89 -5.03 -9.88 11.31
N ALA A 90 -5.69 -11.02 11.37
CA ALA A 90 -6.77 -11.33 10.42
C ALA A 90 -7.96 -10.37 10.50
N PHE A 91 -8.29 -9.89 11.70
CA PHE A 91 -9.42 -9.01 11.97
C PHE A 91 -9.12 -8.12 13.19
N GLY A 92 -9.77 -6.97 13.29
CA GLY A 92 -9.63 -6.04 14.41
C GLY A 92 -10.17 -4.66 14.06
N PHE A 93 -10.34 -3.80 15.07
CA PHE A 93 -10.74 -2.41 14.91
C PHE A 93 -9.60 -1.50 15.39
N PRO A 94 -8.76 -0.98 14.49
CA PRO A 94 -7.68 -0.09 14.85
C PRO A 94 -8.22 1.25 15.40
N ASP A 95 -7.76 1.65 16.59
CA ASP A 95 -7.97 2.97 17.16
C ASP A 95 -6.64 3.73 17.16
N GLN A 96 -6.52 4.68 16.23
CA GLN A 96 -5.30 5.46 16.07
C GLN A 96 -5.13 6.54 17.15
N ALA A 97 -6.20 6.96 17.82
CA ALA A 97 -6.11 7.90 18.92
C ALA A 97 -5.61 7.19 20.19
N ALA A 98 -6.14 6.00 20.47
CA ALA A 98 -5.67 5.15 21.56
C ALA A 98 -4.32 4.46 21.26
N ARG A 99 -3.93 4.38 19.97
CA ARG A 99 -2.77 3.60 19.49
C ARG A 99 -2.85 2.13 19.87
N GLU A 100 -4.05 1.56 19.75
CA GLU A 100 -4.34 0.18 20.05
C GLU A 100 -5.27 -0.42 18.98
N THR A 101 -5.36 -1.74 18.93
CA THR A 101 -6.29 -2.45 18.04
C THR A 101 -7.24 -3.28 18.87
N HIS A 102 -8.53 -2.94 18.85
CA HIS A 102 -9.53 -3.64 19.63
C HIS A 102 -10.08 -4.87 18.91
N TYR A 103 -10.47 -5.88 19.69
CA TYR A 103 -11.09 -7.12 19.19
C TYR A 103 -10.26 -7.81 18.09
N SER A 104 -8.94 -7.82 18.24
CA SER A 104 -8.03 -8.37 17.25
C SER A 104 -8.01 -9.90 17.25
N ILE A 105 -7.99 -10.48 16.06
CA ILE A 105 -7.78 -11.91 15.85
C ILE A 105 -6.45 -12.07 15.13
N HIS A 106 -5.50 -12.73 15.79
CA HIS A 106 -4.15 -12.95 15.27
C HIS A 106 -3.99 -14.38 14.77
N ILE A 107 -3.36 -14.54 13.61
CA ILE A 107 -2.90 -15.81 13.07
C ILE A 107 -1.38 -15.83 13.23
N PRO A 108 -0.84 -16.69 14.12
CA PRO A 108 0.59 -16.74 14.39
C PRO A 108 1.41 -17.07 13.12
N TRP A 109 2.66 -16.60 13.06
CA TRP A 109 3.68 -16.92 12.03
C TRP A 109 3.46 -16.41 10.61
N VAL A 110 2.21 -16.14 10.20
CA VAL A 110 1.89 -15.78 8.81
C VAL A 110 2.60 -14.51 8.36
N MET A 111 2.69 -13.50 9.23
CA MET A 111 3.34 -12.24 8.87
C MET A 111 4.87 -12.34 8.88
N GLY A 112 5.48 -13.18 9.74
CA GLY A 112 6.91 -13.48 9.65
C GLY A 112 7.28 -14.05 8.27
N LEU A 113 6.51 -15.02 7.77
CA LEU A 113 6.73 -15.67 6.48
C LEU A 113 6.48 -14.75 5.27
N ILE A 114 5.41 -13.97 5.28
CA ILE A 114 5.02 -13.08 4.17
C ILE A 114 5.82 -11.77 4.20
N GLY A 115 5.92 -11.13 5.37
CA GLY A 115 6.54 -9.81 5.52
C GLY A 115 8.07 -9.83 5.55
N THR A 116 8.68 -10.80 6.24
CA THR A 116 10.16 -10.85 6.39
C THR A 116 10.83 -12.02 5.67
N ARG A 117 10.05 -12.99 5.18
CA ARG A 117 10.56 -14.29 4.67
C ARG A 117 11.48 -15.00 5.68
N SER A 118 11.27 -14.74 6.96
CA SER A 118 12.09 -15.19 8.05
C SER A 118 11.21 -15.60 9.23
N LEU A 119 11.68 -16.57 10.00
CA LEU A 119 11.07 -16.97 11.26
C LEU A 119 11.64 -16.19 12.45
N ASP A 120 12.76 -15.47 12.23
CA ASP A 120 13.55 -14.81 13.26
C ASP A 120 13.58 -13.27 13.10
N GLY A 121 12.98 -12.74 12.03
CA GLY A 121 12.93 -11.32 11.75
C GLY A 121 11.89 -10.59 12.60
N GLN A 122 12.32 -9.56 13.35
CA GLN A 122 11.41 -8.64 14.01
C GLN A 122 10.85 -7.62 13.01
N ILE A 123 9.60 -7.23 13.21
CA ILE A 123 8.94 -6.19 12.40
C ILE A 123 8.71 -4.98 13.31
N PRO A 124 9.32 -3.82 13.01
CA PRO A 124 9.18 -2.65 13.86
C PRO A 124 7.74 -2.14 13.84
N GLY A 125 7.24 -1.81 15.03
CA GLY A 125 5.91 -1.24 15.21
C GLY A 125 5.88 0.26 14.90
N ILE A 126 4.66 0.80 14.83
CA ILE A 126 4.42 2.23 14.57
C ILE A 126 5.14 3.11 15.59
N HIS A 127 5.19 2.74 16.87
CA HIS A 127 5.85 3.54 17.91
C HIS A 127 7.34 3.76 17.64
N ASP A 128 8.07 2.68 17.34
CA ASP A 128 9.51 2.73 17.11
C ASP A 128 9.83 3.49 15.82
N LEU A 129 8.98 3.33 14.80
CA LEU A 129 9.11 4.05 13.53
C LEU A 129 8.84 5.55 13.68
N VAL A 130 7.90 5.95 14.55
CA VAL A 130 7.67 7.37 14.87
C VAL A 130 8.86 7.96 15.62
N GLN A 131 9.44 7.23 16.57
CA GLN A 131 10.66 7.69 17.26
C GLN A 131 11.85 7.85 16.30
N LEU A 132 12.01 6.90 15.37
CA LEU A 132 13.01 7.00 14.32
C LEU A 132 12.77 8.21 13.41
N ALA A 133 11.51 8.48 13.03
CA ALA A 133 11.14 9.65 12.26
C ALA A 133 11.47 10.95 13.01
N GLU A 134 11.21 11.02 14.33
CA GLU A 134 11.55 12.18 15.15
C GLU A 134 13.06 12.46 15.14
N ALA A 135 13.88 11.43 15.35
CA ALA A 135 15.34 11.56 15.29
C ALA A 135 15.83 12.05 13.91
N ARG A 136 15.20 11.57 12.84
CA ARG A 136 15.51 12.00 11.47
C ARG A 136 15.06 13.42 11.16
N ILE A 137 13.93 13.87 11.69
CA ILE A 137 13.50 15.27 11.57
C ILE A 137 14.56 16.18 12.21
N ARG A 138 15.05 15.83 13.40
CA ARG A 138 16.11 16.60 14.09
C ARG A 138 17.40 16.66 13.26
N GLN A 139 17.85 15.52 12.72
CA GLN A 139 19.01 15.48 11.81
C GLN A 139 18.76 16.26 10.51
N GLY A 140 17.54 16.21 10.00
CA GLY A 140 17.11 16.94 8.81
C GLY A 140 17.16 18.45 9.01
N ILE A 141 16.84 18.96 10.20
CA ILE A 141 16.96 20.40 10.51
C ILE A 141 18.41 20.86 10.35
N VAL A 142 19.38 20.05 10.78
CA VAL A 142 20.82 20.34 10.60
C VAL A 142 21.18 20.41 9.10
N ALA A 143 20.68 19.46 8.31
CA ALA A 143 20.87 19.49 6.85
C ALA A 143 20.21 20.71 6.19
N TYR A 144 19.01 21.10 6.66
CA TYR A 144 18.28 22.25 6.17
C TYR A 144 19.02 23.55 6.47
N ASP A 145 19.56 23.70 7.67
CA ASP A 145 20.34 24.88 8.04
C ASP A 145 21.63 24.98 7.22
N ALA A 146 22.38 23.89 7.05
CA ALA A 146 23.54 23.86 6.17
C ALA A 146 23.18 24.28 4.74
N LEU A 147 22.05 23.80 4.21
CA LEU A 147 21.56 24.16 2.88
C LEU A 147 21.21 25.66 2.76
N GLU A 148 20.54 26.23 3.75
CA GLU A 148 20.18 27.66 3.75
C GLU A 148 21.43 28.55 3.84
N GLN A 149 22.42 28.16 4.65
CA GLN A 149 23.71 28.85 4.71
C GLN A 149 24.45 28.79 3.37
N ILE A 150 24.46 27.63 2.70
CA ILE A 150 25.04 27.48 1.35
C ILE A 150 24.31 28.36 0.33
N ARG A 151 22.98 28.40 0.37
CA ARG A 151 22.16 29.25 -0.52
C ARG A 151 22.42 30.73 -0.30
N ALA A 152 22.63 31.16 0.94
CA ALA A 152 22.93 32.55 1.27
C ALA A 152 24.26 33.05 0.66
N LEU A 153 25.20 32.14 0.34
CA LEU A 153 26.43 32.48 -0.39
C LEU A 153 26.15 32.88 -1.86
N GLY A 154 24.96 32.60 -2.39
CA GLY A 154 24.52 33.06 -3.71
C GLY A 154 25.40 32.59 -4.88
N GLY A 155 26.12 31.47 -4.71
CA GLY A 155 27.09 30.94 -5.68
C GLY A 155 28.37 31.78 -5.84
N LYS A 156 28.59 32.77 -4.96
CA LYS A 156 29.77 33.64 -4.98
C LYS A 156 30.83 33.11 -4.04
N GLY A 157 31.64 32.16 -4.52
CA GLY A 157 32.80 31.61 -3.80
C GLY A 157 32.67 30.13 -3.45
N PRO A 158 33.76 29.48 -3.01
CA PRO A 158 33.75 28.08 -2.61
C PRO A 158 32.89 27.89 -1.35
N VAL A 159 32.11 26.81 -1.32
CA VAL A 159 31.37 26.40 -0.12
C VAL A 159 32.38 26.04 0.98
N PRO A 160 32.24 26.56 2.21
CA PRO A 160 33.09 26.16 3.33
C PRO A 160 33.07 24.63 3.53
N ALA A 161 34.24 24.02 3.68
CA ALA A 161 34.38 22.57 3.78
C ALA A 161 33.56 21.95 4.93
N GLU A 162 33.41 22.68 6.04
CA GLU A 162 32.60 22.26 7.19
C GLU A 162 31.10 22.20 6.86
N LEU A 163 30.58 23.18 6.11
CA LEU A 163 29.18 23.20 5.68
C LEU A 163 28.90 22.10 4.65
N GLN A 164 29.85 21.89 3.72
CA GLN A 164 29.77 20.79 2.78
C GLN A 164 29.74 19.44 3.49
N ALA A 165 30.65 19.21 4.44
CA ALA A 165 30.70 17.97 5.21
C ALA A 165 29.42 17.74 6.03
N THR A 166 28.88 18.79 6.64
CA THR A 166 27.62 18.73 7.41
C THR A 166 26.43 18.38 6.52
N PHE A 167 26.34 19.01 5.34
CA PHE A 167 25.29 18.71 4.37
C PHE A 167 25.43 17.30 3.78
N GLU A 168 26.65 16.84 3.49
CA GLU A 168 26.90 15.48 3.01
C GLU A 168 26.53 14.43 4.07
N ALA A 169 26.81 14.70 5.35
CA ALA A 169 26.49 13.79 6.46
C ALA A 169 24.99 13.66 6.73
N HIS A 170 24.22 14.74 6.60
CA HIS A 170 22.79 14.77 6.98
C HIS A 170 21.82 14.95 5.81
N GLY A 171 22.30 15.18 4.59
CA GLY A 171 21.49 15.56 3.43
C GLY A 171 20.40 14.55 3.06
N GLN A 172 20.60 13.27 3.35
CA GLN A 172 19.57 12.23 3.16
C GLN A 172 18.33 12.43 4.05
N GLN A 173 18.47 13.15 5.16
CA GLN A 173 17.38 13.45 6.10
C GLN A 173 16.68 14.78 5.81
N LEU A 174 17.13 15.53 4.80
CA LEU A 174 16.56 16.83 4.45
C LEU A 174 15.04 16.77 4.23
N GLY A 175 14.55 15.71 3.57
CA GLY A 175 13.11 15.53 3.35
C GLY A 175 12.29 15.42 4.63
N TYR A 176 12.87 14.89 5.72
CA TYR A 176 12.21 14.83 7.02
C TYR A 176 12.08 16.22 7.65
N ALA A 177 13.08 17.10 7.47
CA ALA A 177 12.97 18.50 7.89
C ALA A 177 11.80 19.21 7.20
N LEU A 178 11.55 18.88 5.92
CA LEU A 178 10.46 19.47 5.15
C LEU A 178 9.07 19.06 5.65
N LEU A 179 8.93 18.00 6.45
CA LEU A 179 7.66 17.66 7.09
C LEU A 179 7.19 18.78 8.03
N LEU A 180 8.14 19.50 8.64
CA LEU A 180 7.85 20.64 9.52
C LEU A 180 7.21 21.82 8.78
N LYS A 181 7.38 21.91 7.45
CA LYS A 181 6.76 22.97 6.64
C LYS A 181 5.24 22.96 6.62
N ARG A 182 4.61 21.90 7.12
CA ARG A 182 3.17 21.87 7.41
C ARG A 182 2.79 22.79 8.59
N TYR A 183 3.72 23.04 9.50
CA TYR A 183 3.49 23.71 10.78
C TYR A 183 4.21 25.04 10.94
N ILE A 184 5.38 25.17 10.30
CA ILE A 184 6.24 26.35 10.43
C ILE A 184 6.99 26.61 9.12
N ASP A 185 7.11 27.88 8.74
CA ASP A 185 7.76 28.27 7.48
C ASP A 185 9.26 27.91 7.46
N ASP A 186 9.94 28.12 8.60
CA ASP A 186 11.35 27.80 8.80
C ASP A 186 11.50 26.62 9.79
N PRO A 187 11.81 25.40 9.30
CA PRO A 187 12.05 24.22 10.12
C PRO A 187 13.09 24.40 11.24
N ARG A 188 14.03 25.36 11.11
CA ARG A 188 15.08 25.62 12.12
C ARG A 188 14.54 26.19 13.42
N GLN A 189 13.35 26.79 13.38
CA GLN A 189 12.68 27.39 14.53
C GLN A 189 11.64 26.45 15.15
N ALA A 190 11.59 25.20 14.70
CA ALA A 190 10.61 24.23 15.18
C ALA A 190 10.82 23.92 16.67
N THR A 191 9.73 23.94 17.42
CA THR A 191 9.69 23.48 18.82
C THR A 191 9.69 21.96 18.90
N ASP A 192 10.08 21.40 20.05
CA ASP A 192 10.00 19.95 20.28
C ASP A 192 8.57 19.40 20.10
N ALA A 193 7.55 20.18 20.45
CA ALA A 193 6.16 19.82 20.24
C ALA A 193 5.82 19.69 18.74
N GLN A 194 6.29 20.62 17.90
CA GLN A 194 6.08 20.56 16.44
C GLN A 194 6.86 19.41 15.81
N ILE A 195 8.05 19.10 16.32
CA ILE A 195 8.85 17.96 15.86
C ILE A 195 8.14 16.65 16.19
N ALA A 196 7.65 16.48 17.43
CA ALA A 196 6.88 15.30 17.83
C ALA A 196 5.57 15.17 17.03
N GLN A 197 4.89 16.29 16.76
CA GLN A 197 3.68 16.31 15.94
C GLN A 197 3.97 15.90 14.49
N ALA A 198 5.03 16.44 13.87
CA ALA A 198 5.45 16.07 12.53
C ALA A 198 5.88 14.60 12.43
N ALA A 199 6.55 14.07 13.47
CA ALA A 199 6.88 12.65 13.56
C ALA A 199 5.62 11.79 13.66
N GLY A 200 4.63 12.17 14.48
CA GLY A 200 3.35 11.47 14.58
C GLY A 200 2.55 11.46 13.27
N ASP A 201 2.63 12.54 12.50
CA ASP A 201 2.00 12.68 11.18
C ASP A 201 2.66 11.82 10.08
N THR A 202 3.79 11.15 10.38
CA THR A 202 4.34 10.14 9.47
C THR A 202 3.53 8.85 9.44
N VAL A 203 2.64 8.65 10.42
CA VAL A 203 1.74 7.50 10.47
C VAL A 203 0.55 7.76 9.53
N PRO A 204 0.39 6.97 8.46
CA PRO A 204 -0.79 7.10 7.60
C PRO A 204 -2.06 6.66 8.34
N GLN A 205 -3.24 6.93 7.76
CA GLN A 205 -4.49 6.52 8.40
C GLN A 205 -4.60 4.99 8.48
N VAL A 206 -4.54 4.46 9.70
CA VAL A 206 -4.39 3.02 9.95
C VAL A 206 -5.66 2.26 9.59
N ALA A 207 -6.83 2.70 10.03
CA ALA A 207 -8.08 1.96 9.83
C ALA A 207 -8.45 1.77 8.34
N PRO A 208 -8.42 2.81 7.46
CA PRO A 208 -8.65 2.62 6.03
C PRO A 208 -7.64 1.65 5.40
N LEU A 209 -6.35 1.77 5.76
CA LEU A 209 -5.30 0.89 5.25
C LEU A 209 -5.52 -0.57 5.65
N PHE A 210 -5.82 -0.80 6.93
CA PHE A 210 -6.11 -2.11 7.49
C PHE A 210 -7.27 -2.79 6.75
N TRP A 211 -8.40 -2.12 6.58
CA TRP A 211 -9.56 -2.73 5.93
C TRP A 211 -9.40 -2.88 4.42
N SER A 212 -8.84 -1.88 3.73
CA SER A 212 -8.60 -1.98 2.29
C SER A 212 -7.64 -3.13 1.96
N PHE A 213 -6.59 -3.34 2.77
CA PHE A 213 -5.67 -4.46 2.59
C PHE A 213 -6.38 -5.81 2.74
N ARG A 214 -7.23 -5.98 3.77
CA ARG A 214 -7.99 -7.22 4.01
C ARG A 214 -9.00 -7.51 2.91
N VAL A 215 -9.73 -6.50 2.45
CA VAL A 215 -10.65 -6.63 1.31
C VAL A 215 -9.89 -7.06 0.06
N MET A 216 -8.76 -6.42 -0.24
CA MET A 216 -7.93 -6.76 -1.40
C MET A 216 -7.41 -8.20 -1.34
N VAL A 217 -6.82 -8.62 -0.22
CA VAL A 217 -6.27 -9.98 -0.05
C VAL A 217 -7.38 -11.02 -0.08
N GLY A 218 -8.49 -10.78 0.63
CA GLY A 218 -9.64 -11.67 0.64
C GLY A 218 -10.23 -11.88 -0.76
N LEU A 219 -10.34 -10.81 -1.55
CA LEU A 219 -10.78 -10.89 -2.94
C LEU A 219 -9.75 -11.58 -3.84
N GLY A 220 -8.44 -11.38 -3.62
CA GLY A 220 -7.39 -12.09 -4.35
C GLY A 220 -7.45 -13.60 -4.17
N ILE A 221 -7.63 -14.08 -2.94
CA ILE A 221 -7.83 -15.50 -2.62
C ILE A 221 -9.13 -16.01 -3.27
N TYR A 222 -10.21 -15.23 -3.17
CA TYR A 222 -11.47 -15.55 -3.84
C TYR A 222 -11.30 -15.70 -5.35
N PHE A 223 -10.54 -14.83 -6.02
CA PHE A 223 -10.33 -14.91 -7.46
C PHE A 223 -9.62 -16.18 -7.90
N ILE A 224 -8.61 -16.61 -7.13
CA ILE A 224 -7.92 -17.89 -7.37
C ILE A 224 -8.91 -19.05 -7.22
N ALA A 225 -9.64 -19.13 -6.10
CA ALA A 225 -10.58 -20.22 -5.86
C ALA A 225 -11.69 -20.25 -6.93
N PHE A 226 -12.27 -19.10 -7.25
CA PHE A 226 -13.33 -18.94 -8.24
C PHE A 226 -12.88 -19.38 -9.63
N THR A 227 -11.74 -18.86 -10.12
CA THR A 227 -11.23 -19.21 -11.45
C THR A 227 -10.75 -20.66 -11.52
N ALA A 228 -10.21 -21.22 -10.43
CA ALA A 228 -9.87 -22.64 -10.33
C ALA A 228 -11.11 -23.54 -10.46
N VAL A 229 -12.22 -23.19 -9.79
CA VAL A 229 -13.49 -23.93 -9.92
C VAL A 229 -13.98 -23.91 -11.37
N PHE A 230 -14.03 -22.74 -12.01
CA PHE A 230 -14.45 -22.64 -13.41
C PHE A 230 -13.48 -23.34 -14.38
N PHE A 231 -12.18 -23.34 -14.08
CA PHE A 231 -11.20 -24.08 -14.86
C PHE A 231 -11.43 -25.60 -14.79
N VAL A 232 -11.69 -26.13 -13.59
CA VAL A 232 -12.03 -27.55 -13.39
C VAL A 232 -13.35 -27.91 -14.08
N LEU A 233 -14.39 -27.07 -13.97
CA LEU A 233 -15.66 -27.28 -14.67
C LEU A 233 -15.49 -27.25 -16.19
N SER A 234 -14.64 -26.37 -16.70
CA SER A 234 -14.27 -26.31 -18.10
C SER A 234 -13.59 -27.60 -18.56
N ALA A 235 -12.60 -28.09 -17.80
CA ALA A 235 -11.89 -29.34 -18.10
C ALA A 235 -12.83 -30.56 -18.11
N ARG A 236 -13.86 -30.57 -17.25
CA ARG A 236 -14.89 -31.61 -17.19
C ARG A 236 -16.04 -31.40 -18.18
N ARG A 237 -16.04 -30.32 -18.97
CA ARG A 237 -17.13 -29.93 -19.89
C ARG A 237 -18.49 -29.76 -19.18
N GLN A 238 -18.48 -29.24 -17.96
CA GLN A 238 -19.63 -29.08 -17.07
C GLN A 238 -19.91 -27.61 -16.69
N LEU A 239 -19.57 -26.66 -17.57
CA LEU A 239 -19.70 -25.22 -17.29
C LEU A 239 -21.15 -24.77 -17.04
N ASP A 240 -22.13 -25.48 -17.58
CA ASP A 240 -23.56 -25.22 -17.45
C ASP A 240 -24.27 -26.12 -16.42
N ALA A 241 -23.54 -27.00 -15.74
CA ALA A 241 -24.13 -27.96 -14.81
C ALA A 241 -24.70 -27.31 -13.52
N TYR A 242 -24.19 -26.14 -13.13
CA TYR A 242 -24.52 -25.50 -11.86
C TYR A 242 -25.00 -24.05 -12.07
N PRO A 243 -26.31 -23.81 -12.26
CA PRO A 243 -26.85 -22.47 -12.52
C PRO A 243 -26.54 -21.44 -11.44
N TRP A 244 -26.37 -21.85 -10.19
CA TRP A 244 -26.01 -20.95 -9.09
C TRP A 244 -24.57 -20.42 -9.23
N LEU A 245 -23.63 -21.21 -9.75
CA LEU A 245 -22.27 -20.76 -10.04
C LEU A 245 -22.26 -19.73 -11.18
N LEU A 246 -23.12 -19.92 -12.19
CA LEU A 246 -23.29 -18.93 -13.24
C LEU A 246 -23.85 -17.61 -12.69
N LYS A 247 -24.80 -17.66 -11.75
CA LYS A 247 -25.29 -16.45 -11.07
C LYS A 247 -24.16 -15.79 -10.27
N LEU A 248 -23.39 -16.57 -9.52
CA LEU A 248 -22.24 -16.08 -8.76
C LEU A 248 -21.23 -15.39 -9.68
N ALA A 249 -20.96 -15.94 -10.86
CA ALA A 249 -20.09 -15.32 -11.85
C ALA A 249 -20.56 -13.93 -12.29
N VAL A 250 -21.86 -13.76 -12.51
CA VAL A 250 -22.45 -12.45 -12.83
C VAL A 250 -22.31 -11.49 -11.65
N TRP A 251 -22.62 -11.94 -10.43
CA TRP A 251 -22.48 -11.13 -9.21
C TRP A 251 -21.02 -10.80 -8.86
N SER A 252 -20.06 -11.55 -9.40
CA SER A 252 -18.63 -11.33 -9.19
C SER A 252 -18.05 -10.25 -10.10
N LEU A 253 -18.81 -9.76 -11.08
CA LEU A 253 -18.35 -8.71 -12.00
C LEU A 253 -17.73 -7.51 -11.28
N PRO A 254 -18.35 -6.85 -10.29
CA PRO A 254 -17.75 -5.67 -9.66
C PRO A 254 -16.53 -5.97 -8.77
N LEU A 255 -16.30 -7.23 -8.37
CA LEU A 255 -15.32 -7.55 -7.32
C LEU A 255 -13.86 -7.25 -7.73
N PRO A 256 -13.38 -7.57 -8.95
CA PRO A 256 -12.04 -7.18 -9.39
C PRO A 256 -11.79 -5.67 -9.39
N TRP A 257 -12.81 -4.86 -9.70
CA TRP A 257 -12.70 -3.40 -9.61
C TRP A 257 -12.57 -2.96 -8.15
N ILE A 258 -13.41 -3.49 -7.25
CA ILE A 258 -13.32 -3.20 -5.81
C ILE A 258 -11.93 -3.55 -5.25
N ALA A 259 -11.39 -4.72 -5.64
CA ALA A 259 -10.05 -5.12 -5.23
C ALA A 259 -8.96 -4.18 -5.77
N ALA A 260 -9.08 -3.73 -7.02
CA ALA A 260 -8.14 -2.79 -7.63
C ALA A 260 -8.15 -1.43 -6.93
N GLU A 261 -9.34 -0.89 -6.64
CA GLU A 261 -9.48 0.38 -5.89
C GLU A 261 -8.93 0.24 -4.46
N ALA A 262 -9.25 -0.86 -3.76
CA ALA A 262 -8.69 -1.14 -2.45
C ALA A 262 -7.15 -1.23 -2.49
N GLY A 263 -6.59 -1.83 -3.54
CA GLY A 263 -5.14 -1.87 -3.77
C GLY A 263 -4.52 -0.49 -4.00
N TRP A 264 -5.19 0.38 -4.75
CA TRP A 264 -4.74 1.78 -4.93
C TRP A 264 -4.83 2.59 -3.65
N ILE A 265 -5.88 2.41 -2.85
CA ILE A 265 -6.00 3.02 -1.52
C ILE A 265 -4.82 2.58 -0.65
N VAL A 266 -4.50 1.28 -0.61
CA VAL A 266 -3.34 0.76 0.13
C VAL A 266 -2.03 1.34 -0.43
N ALA A 267 -1.89 1.42 -1.75
CA ALA A 267 -0.70 1.97 -2.39
C ALA A 267 -0.47 3.45 -2.04
N GLU A 268 -1.51 4.26 -2.11
CA GLU A 268 -1.42 5.72 -2.08
C GLU A 268 -1.62 6.33 -0.70
N LEU A 269 -2.61 5.87 0.08
CA LEU A 269 -2.72 6.28 1.48
C LEU A 269 -1.54 5.76 2.30
N GLY A 270 -1.08 4.55 1.99
CA GLY A 270 0.09 3.96 2.63
C GLY A 270 1.37 4.68 2.30
N ARG A 271 1.35 5.64 1.35
CA ARG A 271 2.47 6.49 0.94
C ARG A 271 2.54 7.83 1.68
N GLN A 272 1.44 8.24 2.29
CA GLN A 272 1.39 9.50 3.03
C GLN A 272 2.34 9.43 4.23
N PRO A 273 3.04 10.54 4.56
CA PRO A 273 2.89 11.90 4.04
C PRO A 273 3.83 12.26 2.87
N TRP A 274 4.34 11.29 2.09
CA TRP A 274 5.39 11.53 1.10
C TRP A 274 4.87 11.62 -0.33
N ALA A 275 5.28 12.64 -1.07
CA ALA A 275 5.15 12.73 -2.53
C ALA A 275 6.33 12.07 -3.26
N ILE A 276 7.54 12.21 -2.73
CA ILE A 276 8.72 11.41 -3.07
C ILE A 276 9.29 10.92 -1.76
N GLU A 277 9.41 9.60 -1.63
CA GLU A 277 9.78 8.93 -0.38
C GLU A 277 11.08 9.49 0.21
N GLY A 278 11.06 9.93 1.46
CA GLY A 278 12.22 10.45 2.19
C GLY A 278 12.78 11.78 1.67
N VAL A 279 12.24 12.32 0.58
CA VAL A 279 12.78 13.50 -0.12
C VAL A 279 11.79 14.66 -0.11
N LEU A 280 10.54 14.42 -0.51
CA LEU A 280 9.56 15.48 -0.71
C LEU A 280 8.22 15.11 -0.07
N PRO A 281 7.81 15.77 1.02
CA PRO A 281 6.47 15.64 1.59
C PRO A 281 5.35 16.15 0.67
N THR A 282 4.15 15.60 0.81
CA THR A 282 2.97 16.03 0.02
C THR A 282 2.60 17.49 0.29
N ALA A 283 2.71 17.94 1.55
CA ALA A 283 2.38 19.31 1.94
C ALA A 283 3.23 20.38 1.25
N VAL A 284 4.45 20.05 0.80
CA VAL A 284 5.35 20.98 0.08
C VAL A 284 5.35 20.76 -1.43
N ALA A 285 4.67 19.71 -1.91
CA ALA A 285 4.59 19.37 -3.33
C ALA A 285 3.40 20.03 -4.05
N VAL A 286 2.54 20.75 -3.32
CA VAL A 286 1.35 21.41 -3.88
C VAL A 286 1.69 22.73 -4.56
N SER A 287 0.96 23.05 -5.63
CA SER A 287 1.03 24.37 -6.26
C SER A 287 0.32 25.42 -5.40
N ASN A 288 0.83 26.65 -5.40
CA ASN A 288 0.23 27.76 -4.67
C ASN A 288 -1.00 28.32 -5.43
N LEU A 289 -2.13 27.64 -5.30
CA LEU A 289 -3.41 27.97 -5.95
C LEU A 289 -4.46 28.36 -4.91
N GLY A 290 -5.30 29.34 -5.23
CA GLY A 290 -6.44 29.71 -4.39
C GLY A 290 -7.56 28.67 -4.44
N ILE A 291 -8.34 28.55 -3.35
CA ILE A 291 -9.47 27.60 -3.24
C ILE A 291 -10.44 27.73 -4.42
N GLY A 292 -10.72 28.96 -4.87
CA GLY A 292 -11.60 29.22 -6.01
C GLY A 292 -11.08 28.70 -7.36
N THR A 293 -9.77 28.50 -7.51
CA THR A 293 -9.18 27.88 -8.72
C THR A 293 -9.19 26.35 -8.64
N VAL A 294 -9.20 25.79 -7.42
CA VAL A 294 -9.27 24.34 -7.21
C VAL A 294 -10.71 23.83 -7.31
N LEU A 295 -11.68 24.63 -6.84
CA LEU A 295 -13.10 24.30 -6.85
C LEU A 295 -13.86 24.85 -8.07
N GLY A 296 -13.21 25.71 -8.87
CA GLY A 296 -13.79 26.47 -9.98
C GLY A 296 -13.75 25.75 -11.31
#